data_AF-A0A2T5G8U6-F1
#
_entry.id   AF-A0A2T5G8U6-F1
#
_cell.length_a   1.000
_cell.length_b   1.000
_cell.length_c   1.000
_cell.angle_alpha   90.00
_cell.angle_beta   90.00
_cell.angle_gamma   90.00
#
_symmetry.space_group_name_H-M   'P 1'
#
loop_
_entity.id
_entity.type
_entity.pdbx_description
1 polymer ?
#
loop_
_entity_poly.entity_id
_entity_poly.type
_entity_poly.pdbx_seq_one_letter_code
_entity_poly.pdbx_strand_id
1 'polypeptide(L)'
;MISSSPKVIGSYVQAFLICPQQVWLMSRQICPDEDHELLQIGRLIQSRSYARERKEVHIEHLALDLVRRAGKNFVVAEVKKSSRAEAAWMQQAFYLYELKQMGLEAEGEERERSIYC
;
A
#
# COMPACT_ATOMS: atom_id res chain seq x y z
N MET A 1 2.17 -23.95 20.97
CA MET A 1 1.53 -23.93 19.64
C MET A 1 1.07 -22.51 19.35
N ILE A 2 1.89 -21.70 18.67
CA ILE A 2 1.42 -20.44 18.08
C ILE A 2 1.35 -20.69 16.59
N SER A 3 0.23 -21.24 16.14
CA SER A 3 -0.14 -21.19 14.72
C SER A 3 -0.82 -19.84 14.53
N SER A 4 -0.03 -18.77 14.42
CA SER A 4 -0.53 -17.51 13.91
C SER A 4 -0.36 -17.56 12.40
N SER A 5 -1.44 -17.83 11.66
CA SER A 5 -1.45 -17.64 10.21
C SER A 5 -0.95 -16.23 9.88
N PRO A 6 -0.07 -16.05 8.88
CA PRO A 6 0.40 -14.71 8.51
C PRO A 6 -0.80 -13.85 8.10
N LYS A 7 -0.97 -12.68 8.74
CA LYS A 7 -1.99 -11.71 8.33
C LYS A 7 -1.68 -11.24 6.90
N VAL A 8 -2.70 -11.17 6.06
CA VAL A 8 -2.57 -10.71 4.67
C VAL A 8 -2.27 -9.22 4.68
N ILE A 9 -1.20 -8.77 4.03
CA ILE A 9 -0.85 -7.35 3.92
C ILE A 9 -1.10 -6.83 2.50
N GLY A 10 -1.18 -5.51 2.33
CA GLY A 10 -1.48 -4.91 1.01
C GLY A 10 -0.50 -5.29 -0.10
N SER A 11 0.77 -5.49 0.23
CA SER A 11 1.78 -5.97 -0.73
C SER A 11 1.55 -7.41 -1.17
N TYR A 12 0.91 -8.26 -0.35
CA TYR A 12 0.50 -9.60 -0.76
C TYR A 12 -0.65 -9.54 -1.75
N VAL A 13 -1.65 -8.66 -1.54
CA VAL A 13 -2.77 -8.47 -2.46
C VAL A 13 -2.27 -8.01 -3.83
N GLN A 14 -1.38 -7.01 -3.83
CA GLN A 14 -0.76 -6.53 -5.07
C GLN A 14 0.06 -7.64 -5.75
N ALA A 15 0.95 -8.31 -5.00
CA ALA A 15 1.80 -9.36 -5.55
C ALA A 15 1.00 -10.57 -6.04
N PHE A 16 -0.12 -10.91 -5.41
CA PHE A 16 -0.97 -12.03 -5.83
C PHE A 16 -1.50 -11.85 -7.25
N LEU A 17 -1.92 -10.63 -7.59
CA LEU A 17 -2.41 -10.29 -8.92
C LEU A 17 -1.30 -10.21 -9.98
N ILE A 18 -0.05 -10.05 -9.56
CA ILE A 18 1.10 -10.02 -10.47
C ILE A 18 1.67 -11.43 -10.67
N CYS A 19 1.97 -12.11 -9.56
CA CYS A 19 2.57 -13.42 -9.50
C CYS A 19 2.22 -14.12 -8.17
N PRO A 20 1.30 -15.10 -8.15
CA PRO A 20 0.94 -15.84 -6.94
C PRO A 20 2.13 -16.53 -6.25
N GLN A 21 3.13 -16.99 -7.02
CA GLN A 21 4.34 -17.59 -6.46
C GLN A 21 5.16 -16.58 -5.66
N GLN A 22 5.15 -15.30 -6.04
CA GLN A 22 5.82 -14.24 -5.29
C GLN A 22 5.23 -14.12 -3.88
N VAL A 23 3.91 -14.22 -3.73
CA VAL A 23 3.25 -14.22 -2.41
C VAL A 23 3.65 -15.44 -1.57
N TRP A 24 3.78 -16.60 -2.20
CA TRP A 24 4.23 -17.81 -1.52
C TRP A 24 5.64 -17.65 -0.93
N LEU A 25 6.54 -17.00 -1.66
CA LEU A 25 7.90 -16.67 -1.20
C LEU A 25 7.88 -15.61 -0.09
N MET A 26 7.16 -14.50 -0.30
CA MET A 26 7.05 -13.41 0.67
C MET A 26 6.42 -13.85 2.00
N SER A 27 5.43 -14.74 1.96
CA SER A 27 4.81 -15.32 3.19
C SER A 27 5.75 -16.21 4.00
N ARG A 28 6.87 -16.63 3.40
CA ARG A 28 7.97 -17.37 4.05
C ARG A 28 9.20 -16.52 4.29
N GLN A 29 9.05 -15.19 4.20
CA GLN A 29 10.14 -14.23 4.39
C GLN A 29 11.28 -14.39 3.36
N ILE A 30 10.98 -14.95 2.19
CA ILE A 30 11.90 -15.01 1.05
C ILE A 30 11.58 -13.78 0.19
N CYS A 31 12.35 -12.71 0.41
CA CYS A 31 12.15 -11.42 -0.25
C CYS A 31 13.16 -11.20 -1.40
N PRO A 32 12.81 -10.36 -2.40
CA PRO A 32 13.76 -9.87 -3.39
C PRO A 32 14.93 -9.11 -2.73
N ASP A 33 16.03 -8.98 -3.46
CA ASP A 33 17.17 -8.17 -3.03
C ASP A 33 16.74 -6.73 -2.73
N GLU A 34 16.82 -6.34 -1.45
CA GLU A 34 16.40 -5.01 -0.99
C GLU A 34 17.36 -3.90 -1.44
N ASP A 35 18.60 -4.24 -1.77
CA ASP A 35 19.65 -3.31 -2.19
C ASP A 35 19.63 -3.01 -3.69
N HIS A 36 18.71 -3.60 -4.44
CA HIS A 36 18.55 -3.34 -5.86
C HIS A 36 18.34 -1.85 -6.15
N GLU A 37 19.15 -1.28 -7.05
CA GLU A 37 19.23 0.17 -7.30
C GLU A 37 17.86 0.81 -7.61
N LEU A 38 17.03 0.14 -8.42
CA LEU A 38 15.67 0.60 -8.73
C LEU A 38 14.78 0.74 -7.48
N LEU A 39 14.92 -0.14 -6.49
CA LEU A 39 14.20 -0.04 -5.22
C LEU A 39 14.71 1.14 -4.40
N GLN A 40 16.03 1.36 -4.38
CA GLN A 40 16.63 2.52 -3.72
C GLN A 40 16.12 3.84 -4.31
N ILE A 41 16.08 3.94 -5.64
CA ILE A 41 15.53 5.10 -6.36
C ILE A 41 14.06 5.30 -5.99
N GLY A 42 13.26 4.23 -5.98
CA GLY A 42 11.86 4.28 -5.56
C GLY A 42 11.67 4.82 -4.14
N ARG A 43 12.50 4.37 -3.18
CA ARG A 43 12.50 4.86 -1.80
C ARG A 43 12.89 6.34 -1.71
N LEU A 44 13.90 6.78 -2.47
CA LEU A 44 14.33 8.17 -2.52
C LEU A 44 13.25 9.09 -3.10
N ILE A 45 12.56 8.66 -4.16
CA ILE A 45 11.43 9.41 -4.74
C ILE A 45 10.32 9.53 -3.70
N GLN A 46 9.99 8.43 -3.00
CA GLN A 46 8.97 8.44 -1.95
C GLN A 46 9.33 9.41 -0.81
N SER A 47 10.59 9.43 -0.36
CA SER A 47 11.01 10.31 0.73
C SER A 47 11.00 11.80 0.33
N ARG A 48 11.38 12.12 -0.92
CA ARG A 48 11.46 13.52 -1.40
C ARG A 48 10.11 14.11 -1.79
N SER A 49 9.23 13.34 -2.43
CA SER A 49 7.98 13.88 -2.97
C SER A 49 6.94 14.27 -1.91
N TYR A 50 7.05 13.81 -0.67
CA TYR A 50 5.88 13.78 0.24
C TYR A 50 6.09 14.30 1.67
N ALA A 51 7.16 15.03 1.95
CA ALA A 51 7.49 15.46 3.32
C ALA A 51 6.48 16.40 4.02
N ARG A 52 5.48 16.98 3.32
CA ARG A 52 4.60 18.02 3.90
C ARG A 52 3.11 17.69 4.04
N GLU A 53 2.56 16.77 3.25
CA GLU A 53 1.09 16.57 3.18
C GLU A 53 0.63 15.12 3.47
N ARG A 54 1.54 14.14 3.44
CA ARG A 54 1.21 12.72 3.50
C ARG A 54 1.84 12.10 4.73
N LYS A 55 1.07 11.33 5.51
CA LYS A 55 1.61 10.51 6.59
C LYS A 55 1.42 9.05 6.24
N GLU A 56 2.52 8.31 6.17
CA GLU A 56 2.47 6.85 6.23
C GLU A 56 2.00 6.48 7.64
N VAL A 57 0.90 5.74 7.70
CA VAL A 57 0.29 5.30 8.95
C VAL A 57 0.19 3.79 8.92
N HIS A 58 0.69 3.18 10.00
CA HIS A 58 0.56 1.76 10.24
C HIS A 58 -0.65 1.53 11.15
N ILE A 59 -1.64 0.80 10.64
CA ILE A 59 -2.82 0.36 11.42
C ILE A 59 -2.85 -1.17 11.34
N GLU A 60 -2.60 -1.84 12.46
CA GLU A 60 -2.48 -3.30 12.51
C GLU A 60 -1.45 -3.83 11.49
N HIS A 61 -1.93 -4.50 10.44
CA HIS A 61 -1.12 -5.10 9.37
C HIS A 61 -1.16 -4.26 8.08
N LEU A 62 -1.81 -3.10 8.12
CA LEU A 62 -1.95 -2.18 7.00
C LEU A 62 -0.86 -1.11 7.08
N ALA A 63 -0.16 -0.91 5.97
CA ALA A 63 0.68 0.25 5.72
C ALA A 63 -0.02 1.11 4.68
N LEU A 64 -0.63 2.20 5.16
CA LEU A 64 -1.49 3.08 4.38
C LEU A 64 -0.88 4.46 4.31
N ASP A 65 -1.05 5.10 3.18
CA ASP A 65 -0.71 6.49 3.04
C ASP A 65 -1.95 7.35 3.24
N LEU A 66 -2.02 8.03 4.38
CA LEU A 66 -3.20 8.78 4.78
C LEU A 66 -3.04 10.28 4.50
N VAL A 67 -4.10 10.83 3.92
CA VAL A 67 -4.31 12.28 3.81
C VAL A 67 -5.58 12.63 4.60
N ARG A 68 -5.43 13.45 5.64
CA ARG A 68 -6.59 13.98 6.39
C ARG A 68 -7.05 15.25 5.70
N ARG A 69 -8.26 15.27 5.14
CA ARG A 69 -8.88 16.53 4.69
C ARG A 69 -9.44 17.29 5.89
N ALA A 70 -9.07 18.56 6.01
CA ALA A 70 -9.62 19.44 7.05
C ALA A 70 -11.15 19.51 6.96
N GLY A 71 -11.83 19.37 8.10
CA GLY A 71 -13.30 19.43 8.19
C GLY A 71 -14.04 18.13 7.87
N LYS A 72 -13.35 17.02 7.59
CA LYS A 72 -13.95 15.69 7.36
C LYS A 72 -13.45 14.68 8.39
N ASN A 73 -14.32 13.76 8.79
CA ASN A 73 -14.03 12.73 9.81
C ASN A 73 -13.48 11.42 9.22
N PHE A 74 -13.37 11.32 7.89
CA PHE A 74 -12.92 10.11 7.22
C PHE A 74 -11.48 10.21 6.71
N VAL A 75 -10.88 9.06 6.48
CA VAL A 75 -9.49 8.90 6.05
C VAL A 75 -9.44 8.74 4.52
N VAL A 76 -8.55 9.47 3.84
CA VAL A 76 -8.29 9.22 2.41
C VAL A 76 -7.08 8.31 2.27
N ALA A 77 -7.28 7.13 1.67
CA ALA A 77 -6.20 6.22 1.30
C ALA A 77 -5.80 6.49 -0.16
N GLU A 78 -4.59 6.98 -0.38
CA GLU A 78 -4.10 7.31 -1.71
C GLU A 78 -3.33 6.13 -2.33
N VAL A 79 -3.76 5.66 -3.49
CA VAL A 79 -3.03 4.65 -4.26
C VAL A 79 -2.40 5.29 -5.50
N LYS A 80 -1.11 5.03 -5.69
CA LYS A 80 -0.33 5.54 -6.83
C LYS A 80 -0.83 4.87 -8.11
N LYS A 81 -1.17 5.67 -9.14
CA LYS A 81 -1.44 5.16 -10.48
C LYS A 81 -0.20 4.39 -10.98
N SER A 82 -0.38 3.11 -11.28
CA SER A 82 0.66 2.17 -11.69
C SER A 82 0.35 1.65 -13.09
N SER A 83 1.36 1.21 -13.84
CA SER A 83 1.19 0.44 -15.07
C SER A 83 0.39 -0.86 -14.85
N ARG A 84 0.23 -1.29 -13.59
CA ARG A 84 -0.59 -2.42 -13.15
C ARG A 84 -1.83 -1.93 -12.40
N ALA A 85 -2.73 -1.25 -13.13
CA ALA A 85 -3.91 -0.59 -12.56
C ALA A 85 -4.80 -1.54 -11.76
N GLU A 86 -5.02 -2.77 -12.23
CA GLU A 86 -5.86 -3.77 -11.54
C GLU A 86 -5.31 -4.17 -10.17
N ALA A 87 -3.99 -4.40 -10.08
CA ALA A 87 -3.33 -4.74 -8.81
C ALA A 87 -3.39 -3.59 -7.80
N ALA A 88 -3.23 -2.36 -8.28
CA ALA A 88 -3.36 -1.15 -7.47
C ALA A 88 -4.81 -0.97 -6.97
N TRP A 89 -5.80 -1.14 -7.85
CA TRP A 89 -7.21 -1.03 -7.50
C TRP A 89 -7.64 -2.07 -6.47
N MET A 90 -7.22 -3.33 -6.63
CA MET A 90 -7.53 -4.38 -5.66
C MET A 90 -6.87 -4.13 -4.30
N GLN A 91 -5.62 -3.65 -4.29
CA GLN A 91 -4.95 -3.25 -3.05
C GLN A 91 -5.72 -2.13 -2.34
N GLN A 92 -6.22 -1.14 -3.09
CA GLN A 92 -7.07 -0.07 -2.55
C GLN A 92 -8.37 -0.61 -1.95
N ALA A 93 -9.07 -1.48 -2.70
CA ALA A 93 -10.30 -2.09 -2.25
C ALA A 93 -10.09 -2.91 -0.97
N PHE A 94 -8.99 -3.65 -0.87
CA PHE A 94 -8.58 -4.37 0.33
C PHE A 94 -8.40 -3.44 1.53
N TYR A 95 -7.73 -2.30 1.36
CA TYR A 95 -7.55 -1.33 2.44
C TYR A 95 -8.87 -0.72 2.92
N LEU A 96 -9.74 -0.30 1.99
CA LEU A 96 -11.06 0.23 2.35
C LEU A 96 -11.93 -0.81 3.05
N TYR A 97 -11.84 -2.07 2.62
CA TYR A 97 -12.53 -3.18 3.26
C TYR A 97 -12.05 -3.38 4.70
N GLU A 98 -10.74 -3.46 4.93
CA GLU A 98 -10.17 -3.67 6.28
C GLU A 98 -10.49 -2.49 7.22
N LEU A 99 -10.38 -1.25 6.74
CA LEU A 99 -10.76 -0.06 7.51
C LEU A 99 -12.24 -0.12 7.90
N LYS A 100 -13.11 -0.53 6.98
CA LYS A 100 -14.54 -0.71 7.26
C LYS A 100 -14.80 -1.81 8.29
N GLN A 101 -14.05 -2.93 8.26
CA GLN A 101 -14.14 -3.97 9.29
C GLN A 101 -13.72 -3.46 10.68
N MET A 102 -12.82 -2.47 10.73
CA MET A 102 -12.40 -1.79 11.96
C MET A 102 -13.37 -0.68 12.41
N GLY A 103 -14.46 -0.42 11.68
CA GLY A 103 -15.40 0.66 11.96
C GLY A 103 -14.88 2.05 11.58
N LEU A 104 -13.84 2.13 10.74
CA LEU A 104 -13.28 3.39 10.24
C LEU A 104 -13.88 3.73 8.88
N GLU A 105 -14.40 4.95 8.73
CA GLU A 105 -14.85 5.47 7.44
C GLU A 105 -13.65 6.00 6.64
N ALA A 106 -13.54 5.55 5.39
CA ALA A 106 -12.48 5.95 4.49
C ALA A 106 -12.96 6.02 3.02
N GLU A 107 -12.34 6.90 2.26
CA GLU A 107 -12.53 7.03 0.81
C GLU A 107 -11.21 6.77 0.08
N GLY A 108 -11.29 6.10 -1.07
CA GLY A 108 -10.13 5.92 -1.95
C GLY A 108 -10.01 7.10 -2.92
N GLU A 109 -8.81 7.68 -3.03
CA GLU A 109 -8.52 8.72 -4.03
C GLU A 109 -7.39 8.22 -4.94
N GLU A 110 -7.68 8.08 -6.24
CA GLU A 110 -6.67 7.80 -7.25
C GLU A 110 -6.11 9.13 -7.75
N ARG A 111 -4.79 9.32 -7.68
CA ARG A 111 -4.12 10.47 -8.29
C ARG A 111 -3.23 10.05 -9.43
N GLU A 112 -3.43 10.70 -10.58
CA GLU A 112 -2.54 10.59 -11.73
C GLU A 112 -1.22 11.29 -11.43
N ARG A 113 -0.13 10.52 -11.46
CA ARG A 113 1.21 11.07 -11.44
C ARG A 113 1.53 11.62 -12.83
N SER A 114 1.45 12.93 -13.00
CA SER A 114 2.34 13.60 -13.96
C SER A 114 3.73 13.63 -13.33
N ILE A 115 4.46 12.53 -13.43
CA ILE A 115 5.92 12.59 -13.35
C ILE A 115 6.32 13.06 -14.75
N TYR A 116 6.66 14.34 -14.87
CA TYR A 116 7.38 14.81 -16.04
C TYR A 116 8.71 14.04 -16.13
N CYS A 117 8.86 13.28 -17.22
CA CYS A 117 10.04 12.53 -17.68
C CYS A 117 10.61 11.45 -16.74
#